data_AF-Q4RB36-F1
#
_entry.id   AF-Q4RB36-F1
#
_cell.length_a   1.000
_cell.length_b   1.000
_cell.length_c   1.000
_cell.angle_alpha   90.00
_cell.angle_beta   90.00
_cell.angle_gamma   90.00
#
_symmetry.space_group_name_H-M   'P 1'
#
loop_
_entity.id
_entity.type
_entity.pdbx_description
1 polymer ?
#
loop_
_entity_poly.entity_id
_entity_poly.type
_entity_poly.pdbx_seq_one_letter_code
_entity_poly.pdbx_strand_id
1 'polypeptide(L)' 'MKLKELESYLQQVDVFEEPKILFEQYPTSPHIAACMLYTIQSTFDDIEGKVVADLGCG' A
#
# COMPACT_ATOMS: atom_id res chain seq x y z
N MET A 1 14.78 -0.14 0.55
CA MET A 1 14.28 0.44 -0.72
C MET A 1 14.13 1.95 -0.54
N LYS A 2 14.33 2.77 -1.58
CA LYS A 2 14.06 4.23 -1.47
C LYS A 2 12.57 4.53 -1.65
N LEU A 3 12.05 5.61 -1.05
CA LEU A 3 10.63 5.98 -1.15
C LEU A 3 10.10 6.06 -2.60
N LYS A 4 10.83 6.74 -3.49
CA LYS A 4 10.43 6.86 -4.90
C LYS A 4 10.42 5.54 -5.67
N GLU A 5 11.31 4.63 -5.29
CA GLU A 5 11.40 3.30 -5.91
C GLU A 5 10.20 2.45 -5.48
N LEU A 6 9.84 2.49 -4.19
CA LEU A 6 8.63 1.86 -3.67
C LEU A 6 7.36 2.41 -4.35
N GLU A 7 7.23 3.73 -4.45
CA GLU A 7 6.10 4.37 -5.14
C GLU A 7 6.02 3.92 -6.60
N SER A 8 7.16 3.85 -7.31
CA SER A 8 7.20 3.38 -8.70
C SER A 8 6.75 1.93 -8.85
N TYR A 9 7.05 1.06 -7.89
CA TYR A 9 6.54 -0.32 -7.92
C TYR A 9 5.04 -0.38 -7.65
N LEU A 10 4.54 0.42 -6.71
CA LEU A 10 3.11 0.47 -6.40
C LEU A 10 2.26 1.00 -7.55
N GLN A 11 2.83 1.79 -8.46
CA GLN A 11 2.14 2.22 -9.69
C GLN A 11 1.84 1.07 -10.67
N GLN A 12 2.49 -0.09 -10.52
CA GLN A 12 2.27 -1.27 -11.37
C GLN A 12 1.20 -2.22 -10.80
N VAL A 13 0.63 -1.92 -9.64
CA VAL A 13 -0.43 -2.74 -9.04
C VAL A 13 -1.74 -2.48 -9.77
N ASP A 14 -2.31 -3.53 -10.35
CA ASP A 14 -3.62 -3.46 -11.00
C ASP A 14 -4.71 -3.03 -10.02
N VAL A 15 -5.71 -2.33 -10.53
CA VAL A 15 -6.85 -1.82 -9.75
C VAL A 15 -8.13 -2.56 -10.12
N PHE A 16 -9.21 -2.34 -9.37
CA PHE A 16 -10.50 -2.94 -9.67
C PHE A 16 -11.01 -2.53 -11.06
N GLU A 17 -11.33 -3.51 -11.90
CA GLU A 17 -12.00 -3.28 -13.19
C GLU A 17 -13.44 -2.80 -12.99
N GLU A 18 -14.16 -3.44 -12.05
CA GLU A 18 -15.56 -3.14 -11.70
C GLU A 18 -15.72 -2.93 -10.18
N PRO A 19 -15.39 -1.75 -9.64
CA PRO A 19 -15.44 -1.48 -8.21
C PRO A 19 -16.88 -1.50 -7.67
N LYS A 20 -17.09 -2.24 -6.57
CA LYS A 20 -18.38 -2.33 -5.87
C LYS A 20 -18.53 -1.16 -4.90
N ILE A 21 -19.38 -0.20 -5.27
CA ILE A 21 -19.61 1.04 -4.49
C ILE A 21 -20.05 0.75 -3.05
N LEU A 22 -20.89 -0.27 -2.83
CA LEU A 22 -21.38 -0.63 -1.49
C LEU A 22 -20.28 -1.15 -0.55
N PHE A 23 -19.12 -1.49 -1.09
CA PHE A 23 -17.93 -1.89 -0.31
C PHE A 23 -16.83 -0.83 -0.34
N GLU A 24 -17.11 0.35 -0.91
CA GLU A 24 -16.13 1.44 -1.00
C GLU A 24 -14.81 1.00 -1.66
N GLN A 25 -14.88 0.20 -2.74
CA GLN A 25 -13.69 -0.29 -3.43
C GLN A 25 -12.98 0.81 -4.21
N TYR A 26 -12.06 1.50 -3.54
CA TYR A 26 -11.05 2.35 -4.17
C TYR A 26 -9.66 1.90 -3.70
N PRO A 27 -8.68 1.76 -4.60
CA PRO A 27 -7.33 1.41 -4.20
C PRO A 27 -6.68 2.57 -3.43
N THR A 28 -5.80 2.25 -2.48
CA THR A 28 -4.92 3.26 -1.90
C THR A 28 -3.95 3.74 -2.98
N SER A 29 -3.86 5.05 -3.20
CA SER A 29 -3.00 5.59 -4.26
C SER A 29 -1.52 5.25 -4.00
N PRO A 30 -0.70 4.99 -5.05
CA PRO A 30 0.70 4.61 -4.89
C PRO A 30 1.51 5.57 -4.02
N HIS A 31 1.28 6.88 -4.16
CA HIS A 31 1.98 7.89 -3.36
C HIS A 31 1.65 7.78 -1.86
N ILE A 32 0.38 7.59 -1.52
CA ILE A 32 -0.07 7.47 -0.13
C ILE A 32 0.42 6.15 0.47
N ALA A 33 0.27 5.04 -0.26
CA ALA A 33 0.75 3.72 0.16
C ALA A 33 2.27 3.71 0.36
N ALA A 34 3.04 4.31 -0.55
CA ALA A 34 4.49 4.42 -0.41
C ALA A 34 4.89 5.21 0.82
N CYS A 35 4.29 6.39 1.03
CA CYS A 35 4.57 7.21 2.22
C CYS A 35 4.25 6.46 3.52
N MET A 36 3.11 5.76 3.55
CA MET A 36 2.66 4.99 4.71
C MET A 36 3.63 3.83 5.00
N LEU A 37 3.83 2.92 4.05
CA LEU A 37 4.70 1.74 4.22
C LEU A 37 6.16 2.12 4.49
N TYR A 38 6.68 3.12 3.79
CA TYR A 38 8.05 3.61 4.01
C TYR A 38 8.21 4.18 5.42
N THR A 39 7.19 4.85 5.95
CA THR A 39 7.22 5.39 7.32
C THR A 39 7.13 4.26 8.35
N ILE A 40 6.21 3.30 8.17
CA ILE A 40 6.06 2.14 9.07
C ILE A 40 7.40 1.41 9.19
N GLN A 41 8.08 1.14 8.07
CA GLN A 41 9.36 0.44 8.10
C GLN A 41 10.52 1.35 8.54
N SER A 42 10.72 2.52 7.94
CA SER A 42 11.95 3.30 8.15
C SER A 42 11.99 4.03 9.50
N THR A 43 10.81 4.31 10.08
CA THR A 43 10.71 5.04 11.36
C THR A 43 10.43 4.10 12.53
N PHE A 44 9.64 3.04 12.31
CA PHE A 44 9.15 2.17 13.37
C PHE A 44 9.63 0.70 13.28
N ASP A 45 10.21 0.28 12.15
CA ASP A 45 10.71 -1.09 11.94
C ASP A 45 9.63 -2.18 12.15
N ASP A 46 8.39 -1.85 11.76
CA ASP A 46 7.20 -2.67 12.03
C ASP A 46 6.73 -3.52 10.83
N ILE A 47 7.57 -3.68 9.79
CA ILE A 47 7.29 -4.60 8.66
C ILE A 47 8.29 -5.76 8.63
N GLU A 48 9.59 -5.48 8.62
CA GLU A 48 10.62 -6.51 8.47
C GLU A 48 10.62 -7.49 9.67
N GLY A 49 10.55 -8.80 9.37
CA GLY A 49 10.50 -9.84 10.40
C GLY A 49 9.19 -9.88 11.21
N LYS A 50 8.16 -9.10 10.83
CA LYS A 50 6.84 -9.10 11.46
C LYS A 50 5.83 -9.89 10.63
N VAL A 51 4.78 -10.36 11.29
CA VAL A 51 3.56 -10.85 10.63
C VAL A 51 2.58 -9.69 10.56
N VAL A 52 2.30 -9.20 9.36
CA VAL A 52 1.43 -8.04 9.11
C VAL A 52 0.07 -8.52 8.59
N ALA A 53 -1.01 -7.95 9.12
CA ALA A 53 -2.35 -8.15 8.60
C ALA A 53 -2.81 -6.87 7.89
N ASP A 54 -3.31 -7.02 6.66
CA ASP A 54 -3.95 -5.95 5.88
C ASP A 54 -5.46 -6.20 5.84
N LEU A 55 -6.23 -5.31 6.45
CA LEU A 55 -7.67 -5.46 6.63
C LEU A 55 -8.39 -4.58 5.61
N GLY A 56 -9.09 -5.23 4.68
CA GLY A 56 -9.63 -4.54 3.52
C GLY A 56 -8.56 -4.27 2.46
N CYS A 57 -7.70 -5.26 2.20
CA CYS A 57 -6.63 -5.19 1.19
C CYS A 57 -7.12 -5.01 -0.25
N GLY A 58 -8.45 -5.09 -0.46
CA GLY A 58 -9.15 -4.77 -1.70
C GLY A 58 -10.51 -5.44 -1.83
#